data_AF-A0A0J1K8D8-F1
#
_entry.id   AF-A0A0J1K8D8-F1
#
_cell.length_a   1.000
_cell.length_b   1.000
_cell.length_c   1.000
_cell.angle_alpha   90.00
_cell.angle_beta   90.00
_cell.angle_gamma   90.00
#
_symmetry.space_group_name_H-M   'P 1'
#
loop_
_entity.id
_entity.type
_entity.pdbx_description
1 polymer ?
#
loop_
_entity_poly.entity_id
_entity_poly.type
_entity_poly.pdbx_seq_one_letter_code
_entity_poly.pdbx_strand_id
1 'polypeptide(L)'
;MKISRWIILLAVSLSAACMGNLYSKPTPSTSEDVATLSEQYVKATRAGMWDFTAVIPSKVIHPKDGYIDYERLWCLDKSVGSVDDYLSLIEKVCELRSGAMQGEWCVGVRSGLPLFSATMEYSGAQCTGGDPAAVIHTLEPISSPSAFEWRLFAEMMGFKKPS
;
A
#
# COMPACT_ATOMS: atom_id res chain seq x y z
N MET A 1 24.57 -42.28 12.01
CA MET A 1 23.49 -41.48 12.66
C MET A 1 22.21 -41.65 11.84
N LYS A 2 21.15 -42.26 12.39
CA LYS A 2 19.84 -42.38 11.72
C LYS A 2 19.01 -41.16 12.13
N ILE A 3 18.88 -40.19 11.22
CA ILE A 3 17.98 -39.04 11.43
C ILE A 3 16.54 -39.59 11.41
N SER A 4 15.82 -39.39 12.51
CA SER A 4 14.46 -39.86 12.69
C SER A 4 13.53 -39.18 11.66
N ARG A 5 12.70 -39.97 10.96
CA ARG A 5 11.70 -39.46 9.99
C ARG A 5 10.77 -38.40 10.60
N TRP A 6 10.57 -38.44 11.92
CA TRP A 6 9.80 -37.45 12.67
C TRP A 6 10.45 -36.06 12.70
N ILE A 7 11.79 -35.99 12.72
CA ILE A 7 12.52 -34.71 12.73
C ILE A 7 12.41 -34.03 11.36
N ILE A 8 12.42 -34.81 10.27
CA ILE A 8 12.25 -34.31 8.91
C ILE A 8 10.82 -33.78 8.70
N LEU A 9 9.80 -34.51 9.18
CA LEU A 9 8.41 -34.07 9.08
C LEU A 9 8.13 -32.80 9.89
N LEU A 10 8.68 -32.70 11.11
CA LEU A 10 8.59 -31.47 11.90
C LEU A 10 9.28 -30.29 11.19
N ALA A 11 10.49 -30.48 10.67
CA ALA A 11 11.21 -29.42 9.96
C ALA A 11 10.46 -28.92 8.70
N VAL A 12 9.81 -29.81 7.94
CA VAL A 12 9.00 -29.45 6.76
C VAL A 12 7.71 -28.72 7.14
N SER A 13 7.06 -29.12 8.25
CA SER A 13 5.87 -28.40 8.73
C SER A 13 6.17 -27.00 9.28
N LEU A 14 7.32 -26.82 9.93
CA LEU A 14 7.77 -25.53 10.45
C LEU A 14 8.20 -24.56 9.34
N SER A 15 8.83 -25.04 8.26
CA SER A 15 9.18 -24.18 7.13
C SER A 15 7.95 -23.71 6.34
N ALA A 16 6.93 -24.55 6.17
CA ALA A 16 5.68 -24.18 5.50
C ALA A 16 4.89 -23.08 6.26
N ALA A 17 4.86 -23.15 7.59
CA ALA A 17 4.18 -22.14 8.41
C ALA A 17 4.87 -20.76 8.37
N CYS A 18 6.20 -20.72 8.26
CA CYS A 18 6.94 -19.46 8.16
C CYS A 18 6.76 -18.76 6.79
N MET A 19 6.56 -19.52 5.70
CA MET A 19 6.36 -18.94 4.37
C MET A 19 4.95 -18.32 4.20
N GLY A 20 3.94 -18.87 4.87
CA GLY A 20 2.56 -18.38 4.78
C GLY A 20 2.36 -16.95 5.31
N ASN A 21 3.20 -16.50 6.24
CA ASN A 21 3.15 -15.14 6.79
C ASN A 21 3.87 -14.10 5.95
N LEU A 22 4.74 -14.49 5.01
CA LEU A 22 5.51 -13.52 4.21
C LEU A 22 4.69 -12.87 3.09
N TYR A 23 3.56 -13.50 2.71
CA TYR A 23 2.71 -13.08 1.60
C TYR A 23 1.25 -12.84 2.03
N SER A 24 1.00 -12.67 3.33
CA SER A 24 -0.33 -12.26 3.80
C SER A 24 -0.60 -10.81 3.41
N LYS A 25 -1.85 -10.52 3.03
CA LYS A 25 -2.30 -9.14 2.84
C LYS A 25 -2.13 -8.37 4.16
N PRO A 26 -1.68 -7.10 4.12
CA PRO A 26 -1.51 -6.30 5.32
C PRO A 26 -2.85 -6.05 6.00
N THR A 27 -2.79 -5.82 7.31
CA THR A 27 -3.94 -5.36 8.09
C THR A 27 -3.90 -3.85 8.24
N PRO A 28 -5.05 -3.14 8.19
CA PRO A 28 -5.09 -1.70 8.43
C PRO A 28 -4.42 -1.33 9.76
N SER A 29 -3.53 -0.33 9.74
CA SER A 29 -2.79 0.11 10.93
C SER A 29 -2.61 1.63 10.96
N THR A 30 -2.52 2.19 12.17
CA THR A 30 -2.15 3.59 12.41
C THR A 30 -0.65 3.79 12.55
N SER A 31 0.12 2.71 12.78
CA SER A 31 1.57 2.77 12.99
C SER A 31 2.38 2.69 11.70
N GLU A 32 1.80 2.12 10.64
CA GLU A 32 2.43 2.00 9.34
C GLU A 32 1.92 3.09 8.42
N ASP A 33 2.84 3.61 7.62
CA ASP A 33 2.60 4.62 6.59
C ASP A 33 1.87 3.96 5.39
N VAL A 34 1.02 4.72 4.70
CA VAL A 34 0.14 4.20 3.62
C VAL A 34 0.95 3.70 2.43
N ALA A 35 2.14 4.27 2.19
CA ALA A 35 3.10 3.78 1.21
C ALA A 35 3.56 2.35 1.55
N THR A 36 3.94 2.10 2.81
CA THR A 36 4.34 0.76 3.29
C THR A 36 3.19 -0.25 3.19
N LEU A 37 1.97 0.13 3.61
CA LEU A 37 0.79 -0.74 3.50
C LEU A 37 0.48 -1.09 2.04
N SER A 38 0.57 -0.11 1.14
CA SER A 38 0.36 -0.33 -0.29
C SER A 38 1.42 -1.25 -0.87
N GLU A 39 2.69 -1.06 -0.47
CA GLU A 39 3.78 -1.94 -0.88
C GLU A 39 3.57 -3.38 -0.41
N GLN A 40 3.20 -3.58 0.85
CA GLN A 40 2.91 -4.90 1.41
C GLN A 40 1.73 -5.56 0.67
N TYR A 41 0.67 -4.81 0.37
CA TYR A 41 -0.47 -5.32 -0.37
C TYR A 41 -0.08 -5.79 -1.79
N VAL A 42 0.68 -4.96 -2.52
CA VAL A 42 1.17 -5.30 -3.85
C VAL A 42 2.11 -6.50 -3.82
N LYS A 43 2.98 -6.62 -2.80
CA LYS A 43 3.85 -7.80 -2.62
C LYS A 43 3.07 -9.07 -2.33
N ALA A 44 2.06 -9.01 -1.45
CA ALA A 44 1.20 -10.14 -1.09
C ALA A 44 0.41 -10.69 -2.29
N THR A 45 -0.02 -9.80 -3.19
CA THR A 45 -0.83 -10.14 -4.37
C THR A 45 0.00 -10.57 -5.59
N ARG A 46 1.33 -10.67 -5.46
CA ARG A 46 2.23 -11.09 -6.56
C ARG A 46 2.64 -12.56 -6.52
N ALA A 47 2.22 -13.32 -5.51
CA ALA A 47 2.48 -14.76 -5.37
C ALA A 47 3.95 -15.20 -5.60
N GLY A 48 4.94 -14.34 -5.30
CA GLY A 48 6.37 -14.64 -5.49
C GLY A 48 6.90 -14.50 -6.93
N MET A 49 6.14 -13.90 -7.85
CA MET A 49 6.60 -13.61 -9.22
C MET A 49 7.67 -12.49 -9.21
N TRP A 50 8.74 -12.67 -10.01
CA TRP A 50 9.86 -11.73 -10.12
C TRP A 50 9.38 -10.31 -10.44
N ASP A 51 9.92 -9.32 -9.73
CA ASP A 51 9.50 -7.93 -9.79
C ASP A 51 9.97 -7.22 -11.06
N PHE A 52 9.32 -7.48 -12.20
CA PHE A 52 9.59 -6.78 -13.46
C PHE A 52 9.21 -5.29 -13.42
N THR A 53 8.50 -4.85 -12.36
CA THR A 53 8.14 -3.45 -12.13
C THR A 53 9.18 -2.67 -11.31
N ALA A 54 10.32 -3.28 -10.98
CA ALA A 54 11.42 -2.69 -10.22
C ALA A 54 12.05 -1.43 -10.84
N VAL A 55 11.62 -1.04 -12.05
CA VAL A 55 12.05 0.18 -12.72
C VAL A 55 11.49 1.45 -12.07
N ILE A 56 10.31 1.39 -11.46
CA ILE A 56 9.72 2.53 -10.73
C ILE A 56 10.23 2.48 -9.28
N PRO A 57 10.86 3.54 -8.74
CA PRO A 57 11.20 3.56 -7.31
C PRO A 57 9.91 3.45 -6.50
N SER A 58 9.78 2.41 -5.68
CA SER A 58 8.52 2.10 -5.01
C SER A 58 8.14 3.17 -4.00
N LYS A 59 9.06 3.54 -3.10
CA LYS A 59 8.84 4.54 -2.05
C LYS A 59 9.94 5.60 -2.11
N VAL A 60 9.57 6.86 -2.28
CA VAL A 60 10.48 8.01 -2.33
C VAL A 60 10.15 8.95 -1.20
N ILE A 61 11.17 9.41 -0.48
CA ILE A 61 11.00 10.41 0.59
C ILE A 61 11.43 11.76 0.02
N HIS A 62 10.60 12.78 0.23
CA HIS A 62 10.83 14.17 -0.17
C HIS A 62 11.00 15.06 1.08
N PRO A 63 12.20 15.11 1.71
CA PRO A 63 12.37 15.81 2.98
C PRO A 63 12.15 17.32 2.90
N LYS A 64 12.42 17.93 1.74
CA LYS A 64 12.23 19.38 1.53
C LYS A 64 10.76 19.75 1.46
N ASP A 65 9.95 18.90 0.85
CA ASP A 65 8.52 19.12 0.63
C ASP A 65 7.66 18.45 1.72
N GLY A 66 8.28 17.65 2.59
CA GLY A 66 7.67 17.12 3.80
C GLY A 66 6.79 15.89 3.60
N TYR A 67 6.94 15.14 2.50
CA TYR A 67 6.07 14.01 2.18
C TYR A 67 6.81 12.74 1.74
N ILE A 68 6.09 11.62 1.81
CA ILE A 68 6.45 10.31 1.28
C ILE A 68 5.56 10.08 0.06
N ASP A 69 6.20 9.68 -1.02
CA ASP A 69 5.57 9.26 -2.27
C ASP A 69 5.73 7.75 -2.41
N TYR A 70 4.69 7.08 -2.88
CA TYR A 70 4.79 5.71 -3.34
C TYR A 70 4.06 5.54 -4.66
N GLU A 71 4.75 4.98 -5.64
CA GLU A 71 4.16 4.61 -6.92
C GLU A 71 4.55 3.18 -7.30
N ARG A 72 3.56 2.39 -7.69
CA ARG A 72 3.81 1.03 -8.16
C ARG A 72 2.78 0.52 -9.15
N LEU A 73 3.27 -0.14 -10.18
CA LEU A 73 2.42 -0.94 -11.06
C LEU A 73 1.98 -2.24 -10.35
N TRP A 74 0.69 -2.53 -10.40
CA TRP A 74 0.06 -3.69 -9.81
C TRP A 74 -0.72 -4.47 -10.88
N CYS A 75 -0.46 -5.78 -10.96
CA CYS A 75 -1.19 -6.69 -11.83
C CYS A 75 -2.45 -7.18 -11.13
N LEU A 76 -3.61 -6.91 -11.73
CA LEU A 76 -4.92 -7.20 -11.14
C LEU A 76 -5.31 -8.67 -11.35
N ASP A 77 -4.57 -9.58 -10.73
CA ASP A 77 -4.96 -10.98 -10.63
C ASP A 77 -6.04 -11.15 -9.54
N LYS A 78 -7.28 -11.30 -10.00
CA LYS A 78 -8.47 -11.45 -9.14
C LYS A 78 -8.43 -12.68 -8.23
N SER A 79 -7.57 -13.66 -8.49
CA SER A 79 -7.45 -14.85 -7.66
C SER A 79 -6.71 -14.59 -6.35
N VAL A 80 -5.89 -13.53 -6.30
CA VAL A 80 -5.02 -13.20 -5.15
C VAL A 80 -5.31 -11.82 -4.57
N GLY A 81 -5.81 -10.87 -5.36
CA GLY A 81 -6.16 -9.52 -4.90
C GLY A 81 -7.23 -8.85 -5.75
N SER A 82 -7.97 -7.92 -5.18
CA SER A 82 -9.01 -7.18 -5.90
C SER A 82 -8.90 -5.70 -5.62
N VAL A 83 -9.34 -4.88 -6.57
CA VAL A 83 -9.42 -3.42 -6.40
C VAL A 83 -10.21 -3.07 -5.14
N ASP A 84 -11.35 -3.72 -4.94
CA ASP A 84 -12.24 -3.47 -3.80
C ASP A 84 -11.56 -3.81 -2.46
N ASP A 85 -10.75 -4.87 -2.42
CA ASP A 85 -9.96 -5.24 -1.24
C ASP A 85 -8.93 -4.15 -0.90
N TYR A 86 -8.25 -3.60 -1.92
CA TYR A 86 -7.27 -2.53 -1.72
C TYR A 86 -7.94 -1.24 -1.26
N LEU A 87 -9.03 -0.83 -1.92
CA LEU A 87 -9.79 0.36 -1.52
C LEU A 87 -10.35 0.20 -0.10
N SER A 88 -10.84 -0.99 0.26
CA SER A 88 -11.32 -1.29 1.62
C SER A 88 -10.20 -1.23 2.66
N LEU A 89 -8.96 -1.63 2.31
CA LEU A 89 -7.80 -1.46 3.19
C LEU A 89 -7.54 0.03 3.44
N ILE A 90 -7.48 0.82 2.37
CA ILE A 90 -7.19 2.26 2.42
C ILE A 90 -8.26 3.03 3.19
N GLU A 91 -9.54 2.73 2.95
CA GLU A 91 -10.66 3.33 3.68
C GLU A 91 -10.57 3.04 5.19
N LYS A 92 -10.30 1.79 5.57
CA LYS A 92 -10.11 1.42 6.98
C LYS A 92 -8.90 2.12 7.62
N VAL A 93 -7.80 2.28 6.88
CA VAL A 93 -6.65 3.07 7.37
C VAL A 93 -7.06 4.52 7.61
N CYS A 94 -7.86 5.11 6.71
CA CYS A 94 -8.36 6.46 6.86
C CYS A 94 -9.23 6.60 8.12
N GLU A 95 -10.19 5.70 8.31
CA GLU A 95 -11.06 5.66 9.49
C GLU A 95 -10.27 5.53 10.79
N LEU A 96 -9.30 4.61 10.83
CA LEU A 96 -8.42 4.42 11.99
C LEU A 96 -7.60 5.66 12.33
N ARG A 97 -7.24 6.47 11.33
CA ARG A 97 -6.57 7.77 11.50
C ARG A 97 -7.56 8.91 11.77
N SER A 98 -8.81 8.60 12.15
CA SER A 98 -9.90 9.58 12.42
C SER A 98 -10.22 10.47 11.21
N GLY A 99 -10.07 9.92 10.02
CA GLY A 99 -10.42 10.55 8.75
C GLY A 99 -11.63 9.90 8.08
N ALA A 100 -12.02 10.49 6.95
CA ALA A 100 -12.93 9.91 5.98
C ALA A 100 -12.40 10.16 4.57
N MET A 101 -12.55 9.19 3.68
CA MET A 101 -12.16 9.35 2.28
C MET A 101 -13.09 10.34 1.58
N GLN A 102 -12.51 11.31 0.86
CA GLN A 102 -13.18 12.27 0.00
C GLN A 102 -12.50 12.27 -1.37
N GLY A 103 -13.05 11.48 -2.28
CA GLY A 103 -12.34 11.12 -3.51
C GLY A 103 -11.07 10.35 -3.14
N GLU A 104 -9.93 10.88 -3.59
CA GLU A 104 -8.60 10.29 -3.41
C GLU A 104 -7.95 10.62 -2.07
N TRP A 105 -8.50 11.60 -1.35
CA TRP A 105 -7.92 12.14 -0.13
C TRP A 105 -8.57 11.56 1.10
N CYS A 106 -7.75 11.09 2.04
CA CYS A 106 -8.20 10.87 3.42
C CYS A 106 -8.18 12.19 4.18
N VAL A 107 -9.34 12.64 4.66
CA VAL A 107 -9.48 13.95 5.30
C VAL A 107 -9.86 13.78 6.76
N GLY A 108 -9.11 14.42 7.67
CA GLY A 108 -9.37 14.36 9.10
C GLY A 108 -10.75 14.94 9.43
N VAL A 109 -11.64 14.14 10.02
CA VAL A 109 -13.06 14.51 10.22
C VAL A 109 -13.22 15.77 11.08
N ARG A 110 -12.34 15.96 12.07
CA ARG A 110 -12.37 17.13 12.97
C ARG A 110 -11.48 18.28 12.51
N SER A 111 -10.35 17.97 11.90
CA SER A 111 -9.32 18.97 11.55
C SER A 111 -9.50 19.55 10.15
N GLY A 112 -10.17 18.81 9.25
CA GLY A 112 -10.23 19.12 7.82
C GLY A 112 -8.86 19.07 7.14
N LEU A 113 -7.86 18.40 7.74
CA LEU A 113 -6.50 18.31 7.21
C LEU A 113 -6.35 17.08 6.29
N PRO A 114 -5.51 17.16 5.24
CA PRO A 114 -5.20 16.01 4.40
C PRO A 114 -4.30 15.05 5.18
N LEU A 115 -4.81 13.88 5.54
CA LEU A 115 -4.05 12.87 6.28
C LEU A 115 -3.13 12.08 5.36
N PHE A 116 -3.62 11.74 4.16
CA PHE A 116 -2.89 11.16 3.04
C PHE A 116 -3.75 11.20 1.78
N SER A 117 -3.16 10.94 0.61
CA SER A 117 -3.85 10.61 -0.64
C SER A 117 -3.53 9.18 -1.04
N ALA A 118 -4.50 8.49 -1.62
CA ALA A 118 -4.32 7.17 -2.20
C ALA A 118 -5.19 7.04 -3.45
N THR A 119 -4.55 6.69 -4.56
CA THR A 119 -5.16 6.58 -5.88
C THR A 119 -4.82 5.26 -6.51
N MET A 120 -5.69 4.82 -7.40
CA MET A 120 -5.42 3.66 -8.23
C MET A 120 -6.03 3.88 -9.61
N GLU A 121 -5.19 3.84 -10.64
CA GLU A 121 -5.60 4.10 -12.01
C GLU A 121 -5.22 2.94 -12.93
N TYR A 122 -6.08 2.60 -13.89
CA TYR A 122 -5.71 1.63 -14.91
C TYR A 122 -4.63 2.22 -15.82
N SER A 123 -3.49 1.55 -15.91
CA SER A 123 -2.35 1.99 -16.75
C SER A 123 -2.59 1.81 -18.25
N GLY A 124 -3.61 1.05 -18.63
CA GLY A 124 -3.82 0.58 -20.01
C GLY A 124 -2.85 -0.52 -20.46
N ALA A 125 -1.81 -0.83 -19.67
CA ALA A 125 -0.90 -1.93 -19.92
C ALA A 125 -1.49 -3.27 -19.45
N GLN A 126 -0.92 -4.35 -19.97
CA GLN A 126 -1.19 -5.71 -19.51
C GLN A 126 0.06 -6.31 -18.89
N CYS A 127 -0.14 -7.07 -17.82
CA CYS A 127 0.91 -7.86 -17.20
C CYS A 127 1.20 -9.12 -18.01
N THR A 128 2.38 -9.70 -17.78
CA THR A 128 2.76 -11.00 -18.32
C THR A 128 1.77 -12.05 -17.82
N GLY A 129 0.83 -12.48 -18.67
CA GLY A 129 -0.32 -13.32 -18.30
C GLY A 129 -1.66 -12.81 -18.83
N GLY A 130 -1.72 -11.55 -19.30
CA GLY A 130 -2.92 -10.94 -19.89
C GLY A 130 -3.78 -10.15 -18.90
N ASP A 131 -3.45 -10.19 -17.60
CA ASP A 131 -4.15 -9.42 -16.58
C ASP A 131 -3.92 -7.91 -16.76
N PRO A 132 -4.94 -7.07 -16.52
CA PRO A 132 -4.79 -5.63 -16.61
C PRO A 132 -3.86 -5.10 -15.50
N ALA A 133 -3.08 -4.09 -15.83
CA ALA A 133 -2.21 -3.40 -14.89
C ALA A 133 -2.84 -2.09 -14.41
N ALA A 134 -2.77 -1.84 -13.11
CA ALA A 134 -3.08 -0.57 -12.49
C ALA A 134 -1.81 0.08 -11.91
N VAL A 135 -1.80 1.39 -11.73
CA VAL A 135 -0.82 2.11 -10.94
C VAL A 135 -1.47 2.48 -9.63
N ILE A 136 -0.84 2.09 -8.53
CA ILE A 136 -1.16 2.61 -7.19
C ILE A 136 -0.23 3.78 -6.94
N HIS A 137 -0.79 4.89 -6.50
CA HIS A 137 -0.03 6.07 -6.10
C HIS A 137 -0.54 6.61 -4.77
N THR A 138 0.37 6.82 -3.80
CA THR A 138 0.03 7.34 -2.48
C THR A 138 0.96 8.46 -2.05
N LEU A 139 0.40 9.41 -1.30
CA LEU A 139 1.11 10.57 -0.78
C LEU A 139 0.76 10.75 0.70
N GLU A 140 1.75 10.90 1.58
CA GLU A 140 1.48 11.19 2.99
C GLU A 140 2.56 12.07 3.64
N PRO A 141 2.24 12.84 4.70
CA PRO A 141 3.24 13.67 5.36
C PRO A 141 4.29 12.83 6.09
N ILE A 142 5.56 13.24 6.05
CA ILE A 142 6.64 12.60 6.83
C ILE A 142 6.42 12.76 8.34
N SER A 143 5.92 13.93 8.75
CA SER A 143 5.88 14.33 10.16
C SER A 143 4.46 14.49 10.69
N SER A 144 3.65 15.35 10.06
CA SER A 144 2.31 15.66 10.53
C SER A 144 1.42 16.19 9.41
N PRO A 145 0.11 15.86 9.39
CA PRO A 145 -0.89 16.50 8.53
C PRO A 145 -1.00 18.02 8.69
N SER A 146 -0.48 18.58 9.80
CA SER A 146 -0.48 20.02 10.06
C SER A 146 0.77 20.76 9.54
N ALA A 147 1.79 20.05 9.05
CA ALA A 147 3.02 20.65 8.52
C ALA A 147 2.70 21.58 7.34
N PHE A 148 3.37 22.73 7.29
CA PHE A 148 3.07 23.77 6.31
C PHE A 148 3.39 23.31 4.88
N GLU A 149 4.56 22.69 4.71
CA GLU A 149 5.07 22.19 3.43
C GLU A 149 4.13 21.13 2.85
N TRP A 150 3.71 20.18 3.68
CA TRP A 150 2.75 19.16 3.29
C TRP A 150 1.41 19.75 2.87
N ARG A 151 0.87 20.70 3.66
CA ARG A 151 -0.43 21.30 3.33
C ARG A 151 -0.39 22.07 2.02
N LEU A 152 0.67 22.84 1.81
CA LEU A 152 0.88 23.57 0.56
C LEU A 152 1.01 22.60 -0.62
N PHE A 153 1.78 21.52 -0.47
CA PHE A 153 1.91 20.48 -1.48
C PHE A 153 0.58 19.79 -1.78
N ALA A 154 -0.16 19.36 -0.75
CA ALA A 154 -1.46 18.71 -0.91
C ALA A 154 -2.45 19.61 -1.68
N GLU A 155 -2.50 20.91 -1.35
CA GLU A 155 -3.34 21.88 -2.07
C GLU A 155 -2.92 22.03 -3.55
N MET A 156 -1.61 22.07 -3.85
CA MET A 156 -1.12 22.08 -5.24
C MET A 156 -1.48 20.80 -5.99
N MET A 157 -1.55 19.67 -5.29
CA MET A 157 -1.97 18.36 -5.82
C MET A 157 -3.49 18.18 -5.86
N GLY A 158 -4.27 19.23 -5.59
CA GLY A 158 -5.72 19.23 -5.76
C GLY A 158 -6.53 18.90 -4.51
N PHE A 159 -5.90 18.76 -3.33
CA PHE A 159 -6.63 18.72 -2.08
C PHE A 159 -7.43 20.01 -1.88
N LYS A 160 -8.73 19.87 -1.61
CA LYS A 160 -9.61 20.98 -1.24
C LYS A 160 -10.08 20.77 0.17
N LYS A 161 -9.81 21.75 1.04
CA LYS A 161 -10.32 21.71 2.40
C LYS A 161 -11.86 21.63 2.35
N PRO A 162 -12.48 20.67 3.06
CA PRO A 162 -13.93 20.62 3.14
C PRO A 162 -14.47 21.91 3.75
N SER A 163 -15.46 22.49 3.10
CA SER A 163 -16.18 23.69 3.51
C SER A 163 -17.09 23.45 4.71
#